data_AF-A0A6I9MAC5-F1
#
_entry.id   AF-A0A6I9MAC5-F1
#
_cell.length_a   1.000
_cell.length_b   1.000
_cell.length_c   1.000
_cell.angle_alpha   90.00
_cell.angle_beta   90.00
_cell.angle_gamma   90.00
#
_symmetry.space_group_name_H-M   'P 1'
#
loop_
_entity.id
_entity.type
_entity.pdbx_description
1 polymer ?
#
loop_
_entity_poly.entity_id
_entity_poly.type
_entity_poly.pdbx_seq_one_letter_code
_entity_poly.pdbx_strand_id
1 'polypeptide(L)'
;MGGKAMSGSQLWAAVVLLLLLQSAQSVLIKYDGFQVELESVKKLNELEKQLASNSLPGTSAPLPAVCHHLALPEDLQPVCASQKAASIFEALSKHTAP
;
A
#
# COMPACT_ATOMS: atom_id res chain seq x y z
N MET A 1 -23.25 39.26 8.91
CA MET A 1 -22.78 37.90 9.23
C MET A 1 -23.92 37.11 9.86
N GLY A 2 -24.43 36.06 9.20
CA GLY A 2 -25.46 35.18 9.75
C GLY A 2 -24.89 33.78 9.96
N GLY A 3 -24.64 33.41 11.23
CA GLY A 3 -24.22 32.06 11.58
C GLY A 3 -25.42 31.11 11.52
N LYS A 4 -25.42 30.15 10.60
CA LYS A 4 -26.39 29.04 10.63
C LYS A 4 -26.08 28.17 11.84
N ALA A 5 -27.05 28.02 12.74
CA ALA A 5 -26.98 27.03 13.81
C ALA A 5 -27.01 25.62 13.20
N MET A 6 -25.96 24.84 13.46
CA MET A 6 -25.86 23.47 12.96
C MET A 6 -26.69 22.55 13.86
N SER A 7 -27.68 21.86 13.29
CA SER A 7 -28.51 20.91 14.03
C SER A 7 -27.67 19.72 14.53
N GLY A 8 -28.03 19.16 15.69
CA GLY A 8 -27.30 18.02 16.29
C GLY A 8 -27.15 16.81 15.37
N SER A 9 -28.10 16.59 14.45
CA SER A 9 -28.00 15.54 13.42
C SER A 9 -26.84 15.80 12.43
N GLN A 10 -26.59 17.05 12.06
CA GLN A 10 -25.49 17.40 11.15
C GLN A 10 -24.13 17.27 11.83
N LEU A 11 -24.05 17.58 13.13
CA LEU A 11 -22.84 17.36 13.93
C LEU A 11 -22.50 15.87 14.02
N TRP A 12 -23.50 15.02 14.24
CA TRP A 12 -23.28 13.57 14.27
C TRP A 12 -22.86 13.03 12.90
N ALA A 13 -23.54 13.44 11.82
CA ALA A 13 -23.14 13.06 10.47
C ALA A 13 -21.68 13.46 10.16
N ALA A 14 -21.27 14.65 10.58
CA ALA A 14 -19.89 15.11 10.44
C ALA A 14 -18.90 14.25 11.25
N VAL A 15 -19.23 13.88 12.49
CA VAL A 15 -18.40 13.00 13.32
C VAL A 15 -18.24 11.61 12.69
N VAL A 16 -19.33 11.01 12.20
CA VAL A 16 -19.28 9.71 11.52
C VAL A 16 -18.43 9.78 10.26
N LEU A 17 -18.59 10.84 9.46
CA LEU A 17 -17.79 11.05 8.26
C LEU A 17 -16.29 11.20 8.59
N LEU A 18 -15.95 11.92 9.66
CA LEU A 18 -14.58 12.08 10.12
C LEU A 18 -13.98 10.76 10.60
N LEU A 19 -14.73 9.93 11.33
CA LEU A 19 -14.28 8.58 11.72
C LEU A 19 -14.01 7.69 10.51
N LEU A 20 -14.88 7.73 9.50
CA LEU A 20 -14.69 6.97 8.26
C LEU A 20 -13.44 7.44 7.50
N LEU A 21 -13.21 8.76 7.44
CA LEU A 21 -12.03 9.33 6.81
C LEU A 21 -10.73 8.94 7.53
N GLN A 22 -10.74 8.92 8.87
CA GLN A 22 -9.58 8.44 9.65
C GLN A 22 -9.27 6.96 9.36
N SER A 23 -10.30 6.15 9.12
CA SER A 23 -10.15 4.73 8.79
C SER A 23 -9.57 4.51 7.38
N ALA A 24 -9.62 5.53 6.51
CA ALA A 24 -9.10 5.50 5.15
C ALA A 24 -7.70 6.13 5.03
N GLN A 25 -7.09 6.60 6.13
CA GLN A 25 -5.75 7.15 6.07
C GLN A 25 -4.74 6.03 5.84
N SER A 26 -4.04 6.09 4.70
CA SER A 26 -2.92 5.19 4.43
C SER A 26 -1.79 5.51 5.41
N VAL A 27 -1.35 4.48 6.14
CA VAL A 27 -0.23 4.63 7.08
C VAL A 27 1.06 4.49 6.29
N LEU A 28 1.84 5.57 6.24
CA LEU A 28 3.19 5.57 5.68
C LEU A 28 4.15 4.91 6.67
N ILE A 29 4.87 3.88 6.23
CA ILE A 29 5.93 3.25 6.99
C ILE A 29 7.28 3.56 6.34
N LYS A 30 8.33 3.67 7.16
CA LYS A 30 9.70 3.71 6.67
C LYS A 30 10.32 2.33 6.73
N TYR A 31 10.79 1.84 5.59
CA TYR A 31 11.44 0.54 5.48
C TYR A 31 12.70 0.65 4.62
N ASP A 32 13.86 0.26 5.16
CA ASP A 32 15.19 0.33 4.51
C ASP A 32 15.51 1.69 3.86
N GLY A 33 15.01 2.80 4.44
CA GLY A 33 15.18 4.16 3.91
C GLY A 33 14.13 4.59 2.89
N PHE A 34 13.25 3.70 2.46
CA PHE A 34 12.11 4.00 1.59
C PHE A 34 10.87 4.34 2.42
N GLN A 35 10.01 5.19 1.87
CA GLN A 35 8.70 5.47 2.42
C GLN A 35 7.67 4.68 1.61
N VAL A 36 6.96 3.79 2.29
CA VAL A 36 6.04 2.84 1.67
C VAL A 36 4.70 2.92 2.38
N GLU A 37 3.60 2.92 1.64
CA GLU A 37 2.26 2.86 2.20
C GLU A 37 1.90 1.41 2.58
N LEU A 38 1.34 1.22 3.76
CA LEU A 38 0.88 -0.10 4.20
C LEU A 38 -0.16 -0.70 3.23
N GLU A 39 -1.00 0.16 2.63
CA GLU A 39 -1.94 -0.24 1.59
C GLU A 39 -1.23 -0.77 0.34
N SER A 40 -0.13 -0.14 -0.05
CA SER A 40 0.71 -0.58 -1.17
C SER A 40 1.39 -1.92 -0.90
N VAL A 41 1.84 -2.17 0.34
CA VAL A 41 2.36 -3.49 0.74
C VAL A 41 1.27 -4.56 0.68
N LYS A 42 0.03 -4.23 1.05
CA LYS A 42 -1.10 -5.15 0.91
C LYS A 42 -1.39 -5.47 -0.56
N LYS A 43 -1.38 -4.46 -1.44
CA LYS A 43 -1.55 -4.62 -2.90
C LYS A 43 -0.40 -5.44 -3.50
N LEU A 44 0.82 -5.23 -3.03
CA LEU A 44 2.00 -6.01 -3.42
C LEU A 44 1.79 -7.51 -3.16
N ASN A 45 1.33 -7.91 -1.97
CA ASN A 45 1.07 -9.32 -1.65
C ASN A 45 0.01 -9.94 -2.58
N GLU A 46 -1.02 -9.18 -2.95
CA GLU A 46 -2.02 -9.63 -3.92
C GLU A 46 -1.42 -9.80 -5.31
N LEU A 47 -0.58 -8.86 -5.76
CA LEU A 47 0.14 -8.98 -7.03
C LEU A 47 1.08 -10.18 -7.06
N GLU A 48 1.80 -10.46 -5.97
CA GLU A 48 2.66 -11.64 -5.85
C GLU A 48 1.86 -12.95 -5.94
N LYS A 49 0.68 -13.01 -5.29
CA LYS A 49 -0.23 -14.16 -5.39
C LYS A 49 -0.78 -14.34 -6.80
N GLN A 50 -1.16 -13.25 -7.48
CA GLN A 50 -1.59 -13.30 -8.88
C GLN A 50 -0.47 -13.79 -9.79
N LEU A 51 0.76 -13.36 -9.55
CA LEU A 51 1.92 -13.76 -10.35
C LEU A 51 2.28 -15.24 -10.11
N ALA A 52 2.16 -15.72 -8.87
CA ALA A 52 2.35 -17.12 -8.50
C ALA A 52 1.26 -18.05 -9.08
N SER A 53 0.00 -17.60 -9.08
CA SER A 53 -1.13 -18.37 -9.62
C SER A 53 -1.17 -18.40 -11.15
N ASN A 54 -0.66 -17.36 -11.82
CA ASN A 54 -0.54 -17.32 -13.28
C ASN A 54 0.64 -18.13 -13.84
N SER A 55 1.32 -18.94 -13.01
CA SER A 55 2.40 -19.83 -13.41
C SER A 55 3.47 -19.14 -14.25
N LEU A 56 3.76 -17.87 -13.96
CA LEU A 56 4.88 -17.19 -14.59
C LEU A 56 6.14 -17.84 -14.02
N PRO A 57 6.92 -18.59 -14.83
CA PRO A 57 8.11 -19.26 -14.32
C PRO A 57 8.99 -18.19 -13.69
N GLY A 58 9.39 -18.41 -12.44
CA GLY A 58 10.23 -17.52 -11.67
C GLY A 58 11.44 -17.15 -12.51
N THR A 59 11.36 -16.00 -13.17
CA THR A 59 12.41 -15.55 -14.06
C THR A 59 13.59 -15.26 -13.16
N SER A 60 14.74 -15.82 -13.49
CA SER A 60 16.03 -15.56 -12.85
C SER A 60 16.51 -14.13 -13.16
N ALA A 61 15.59 -13.17 -13.25
CA ALA A 61 15.90 -11.77 -13.39
C ALA A 61 16.50 -11.26 -12.07
N PRO A 62 17.50 -10.38 -12.13
CA PRO A 62 18.07 -9.75 -10.93
C PRO A 62 17.06 -8.89 -10.15
N LEU A 63 15.86 -8.65 -10.72
CA LEU A 63 14.78 -7.89 -10.11
C LEU A 63 13.54 -8.77 -9.93
N PRO A 64 12.81 -8.61 -8.81
CA PRO A 64 11.58 -9.37 -8.58
C PRO A 64 10.54 -9.07 -9.66
N ALA A 65 9.79 -10.10 -10.07
CA ALA A 65 8.84 -10.02 -11.18
C ALA A 65 7.77 -8.93 -11.01
N VAL A 66 7.46 -8.60 -9.75
CA VAL A 66 6.52 -7.53 -9.37
C VAL A 66 6.98 -6.14 -9.83
N CYS A 67 8.28 -5.92 -10.02
CA CYS A 67 8.84 -4.68 -10.56
C CYS A 67 8.51 -4.45 -12.04
N HIS A 68 8.14 -5.50 -12.78
CA HIS A 68 7.69 -5.40 -14.16
C HIS A 68 6.15 -5.28 -14.26
N HIS A 69 5.45 -5.32 -13.14
CA HIS A 69 3.99 -5.30 -13.12
C HIS A 69 3.48 -3.86 -13.24
N LEU A 70 2.64 -3.58 -14.25
CA LEU A 70 2.10 -2.24 -14.52
C LEU A 70 1.24 -1.68 -13.38
N ALA A 71 0.69 -2.55 -12.54
CA ALA A 71 -0.10 -2.16 -11.36
C ALA A 71 0.72 -2.05 -10.07
N LEU A 72 2.06 -2.05 -10.14
CA LEU A 72 2.89 -1.81 -8.97
C LEU A 72 2.59 -0.40 -8.40
N PRO A 73 2.33 -0.27 -7.09
CA PRO A 73 2.14 1.03 -6.46
C PRO A 73 3.35 1.97 -6.62
N GLU A 74 3.08 3.27 -6.81
CA GLU A 74 4.12 4.28 -7.11
C GLU A 74 5.17 4.42 -6.00
N ASP A 75 4.77 4.28 -4.74
CA ASP A 75 5.65 4.33 -3.57
C ASP A 75 6.62 3.13 -3.48
N LEU A 76 6.31 2.03 -4.18
CA LEU A 76 7.17 0.85 -4.29
C LEU A 76 8.09 0.88 -5.52
N GLN A 77 7.84 1.76 -6.50
CA GLN A 77 8.72 1.89 -7.67
C GLN A 77 10.17 2.24 -7.32
N PRO A 78 10.47 3.14 -6.36
CA PRO A 78 11.85 3.43 -5.97
C PRO A 78 12.62 2.21 -5.44
N VAL A 79 11.90 1.24 -4.84
CA VAL A 79 12.51 0.00 -4.33
C VAL A 79 13.05 -0.85 -5.48
N CYS A 80 12.39 -0.84 -6.63
CA CYS A 80 12.82 -1.59 -7.82
C CYS A 80 14.14 -1.09 -8.43
N ALA A 81 14.57 0.14 -8.11
CA ALA A 81 15.89 0.64 -8.49
C ALA A 81 17.03 0.17 -7.56
N SER A 82 16.69 -0.44 -6.43
CA SER A 82 17.66 -0.96 -5.46
C SER A 82 18.13 -2.36 -5.81
N GLN A 83 19.42 -2.65 -5.66
CA GLN A 83 19.94 -4.03 -5.74
C GLN A 83 19.35 -4.95 -4.64
N LYS A 84 18.81 -4.37 -3.57
CA LYS A 84 18.15 -5.10 -2.49
C LYS A 84 16.66 -5.31 -2.73
N ALA A 85 16.12 -4.96 -3.90
CA ALA A 85 14.69 -5.03 -4.21
C ALA A 85 14.08 -6.37 -3.80
N ALA A 86 14.69 -7.49 -4.22
CA ALA A 86 14.20 -8.83 -3.89
C ALA A 86 14.07 -9.06 -2.37
N SER A 87 15.12 -8.75 -1.60
CA SER A 87 15.09 -8.89 -0.14
C SER A 87 14.11 -7.95 0.55
N ILE A 88 13.93 -6.73 0.04
CA ILE A 88 12.99 -5.76 0.59
C ILE A 88 11.56 -6.24 0.37
N PHE A 89 11.20 -6.66 -0.85
CA PHE A 89 9.87 -7.18 -1.15
C PHE A 89 9.56 -8.46 -0.36
N GLU A 90 10.54 -9.38 -0.21
CA GLU A 90 10.39 -10.57 0.65
C GLU A 90 10.13 -10.20 2.11
N ALA A 91 10.79 -9.17 2.64
CA ALA A 91 10.58 -8.75 4.01
C ALA A 91 9.24 -8.03 4.20
N LEU A 92 8.85 -7.18 3.24
CA LEU A 92 7.56 -6.49 3.23
C LEU A 92 6.38 -7.47 3.16
N SER A 93 6.48 -8.52 2.35
CA SER A 93 5.44 -9.55 2.24
C SER A 93 5.30 -10.38 3.52
N LYS A 94 6.41 -10.65 4.23
CA LYS A 94 6.38 -11.30 5.55
C LYS A 94 5.78 -10.42 6.66
N HIS A 95 5.87 -9.10 6.56
CA HIS A 95 5.29 -8.17 7.56
C HIS A 95 3.79 -7.92 7.38
N THR A 96 3.19 -8.39 6.29
CA THR A 96 1.75 -8.26 6.00
C THR A 96 0.96 -9.56 6.09
N ALA A 97 1.60 -10.67 6.48
CA ALA A 97 0.88 -11.91 6.79
C ALA A 97 0.21 -11.79 8.18
N PRO A 98 -1.10 -12.08 8.30
CA PRO A 98 -1.75 -12.21 9.61
C PRO A 98 -1.17 -13.38 10.41
#